data_AF-A0A846CAN9-F1
#
_entry.id   AF-A0A846CAN9-F1
#
_cell.length_a   1.000
_cell.length_b   1.000
_cell.length_c   1.000
_cell.angle_alpha   90.00
_cell.angle_beta   90.00
_cell.angle_gamma   90.00
#
_symmetry.space_group_name_H-M   'P 1'
#
loop_
_entity.id
_entity.type
_entity.pdbx_description
1 polymer ?
#
loop_
_entity_poly.entity_id
_entity_poly.type
_entity_poly.pdbx_seq_one_letter_code
_entity_poly.pdbx_strand_id
1 'polypeptide(L)'
;MVNLLPYSIGLQLGAVWEEQTVRLPLAGNLAMVEARGLFVHIQIGDLEPVRLAFAWAQASHVALILGQTNFFQEFDVCFERSRHMIKIIRL
;
A
#
# COMPACT_ATOMS: atom_id res chain seq x y z
N MET A 1 -9.90 -0.97 -5.28
CA MET A 1 -8.96 -1.94 -4.67
C MET A 1 -8.07 -1.17 -3.71
N VAL A 2 -7.93 -1.63 -2.47
CA VAL A 2 -7.08 -0.98 -1.44
C VAL A 2 -5.60 -1.28 -1.67
N ASN A 3 -4.69 -0.50 -1.07
CA ASN A 3 -3.27 -0.83 -1.06
C ASN A 3 -3.01 -2.14 -0.30
N LEU A 4 -1.97 -2.88 -0.68
CA LEU A 4 -1.51 -4.09 -0.01
C LEU A 4 -0.06 -3.89 0.45
N LEU A 5 0.22 -4.10 1.74
CA LEU A 5 1.56 -4.04 2.30
C LEU A 5 2.04 -5.46 2.70
N PRO A 6 3.22 -5.92 2.25
CA PRO A 6 3.80 -7.17 2.71
C PRO A 6 4.17 -7.13 4.20
N TYR A 7 4.16 -8.29 4.85
CA TYR A 7 4.40 -8.41 6.29
C TYR A 7 5.73 -7.77 6.70
N SER A 8 6.81 -8.17 6.02
CA SER A 8 8.17 -7.70 6.26
C SER A 8 8.33 -6.18 6.14
N ILE A 9 7.63 -5.52 5.21
CA ILE A 9 7.73 -4.07 5.03
C ILE A 9 7.10 -3.35 6.22
N GLY A 10 5.93 -3.78 6.70
CA GLY A 10 5.32 -3.19 7.90
C GLY A 10 6.23 -3.30 9.12
N LEU A 11 6.90 -4.44 9.30
CA LEU A 11 7.89 -4.60 10.38
C LEU A 11 9.09 -3.66 10.23
N GLN A 12 9.62 -3.49 9.02
CA GLN A 12 10.74 -2.58 8.76
C GLN A 12 10.37 -1.11 9.03
N LEU A 13 9.10 -0.76 8.86
CA LEU A 13 8.55 0.56 9.21
C LEU A 13 8.26 0.71 10.71
N GLY A 14 8.53 -0.31 11.53
CA GLY A 14 8.30 -0.29 12.97
C GLY A 14 6.86 -0.57 13.40
N ALA A 15 6.00 -1.04 12.50
CA ALA A 15 4.64 -1.41 12.85
C ALA A 15 4.62 -2.71 13.67
N VAL A 16 3.76 -2.75 14.69
CA VAL A 16 3.53 -3.93 15.53
C VAL A 16 2.22 -4.59 15.09
N TRP A 17 2.30 -5.87 14.69
CA TRP A 17 1.17 -6.61 14.11
C TRP A 17 0.02 -6.75 15.11
N GLU A 18 0.35 -7.07 16.35
CA GLU A 18 -0.58 -7.31 17.46
C GLU A 18 -1.39 -6.07 17.84
N GLU A 19 -0.86 -4.87 17.59
CA GLU A 19 -1.55 -3.60 17.85
C GLU A 19 -2.62 -3.27 16.79
N GLN A 20 -2.58 -3.93 15.62
CA GLN A 20 -3.54 -3.69 14.56
C GLN A 20 -4.78 -4.55 14.79
N THR A 21 -5.93 -3.92 15.04
CA THR A 21 -7.18 -4.61 15.42
C THR A 21 -8.17 -4.76 14.28
N VAL A 22 -8.08 -3.89 13.26
CA VAL A 22 -8.99 -3.90 12.11
C VAL A 22 -8.58 -5.01 11.15
N ARG A 23 -9.40 -6.06 11.03
CA ARG A 23 -9.17 -7.14 10.05
C ARG A 23 -9.75 -6.75 8.69
N LEU A 24 -9.01 -7.02 7.63
CA LEU A 24 -9.39 -6.73 6.25
C LEU A 24 -9.38 -8.04 5.45
N PRO A 25 -10.55 -8.58 5.05
CA PRO A 25 -10.59 -9.79 4.25
C PRO A 25 -9.97 -9.52 2.87
N LEU A 26 -9.03 -10.38 2.48
CA LEU A 26 -8.48 -10.40 1.12
C LEU A 26 -9.30 -11.35 0.24
N ALA A 27 -9.19 -11.19 -1.08
CA ALA A 27 -9.90 -12.01 -2.07
C ALA A 27 -8.92 -12.73 -3.02
N GLY A 28 -9.44 -13.66 -3.80
CA GLY A 28 -8.68 -14.41 -4.80
C GLY A 28 -7.58 -15.26 -4.16
N ASN A 29 -6.38 -15.24 -4.75
CA ASN A 29 -5.25 -16.08 -4.33
C ASN A 29 -4.72 -15.76 -2.92
N LEU A 30 -5.15 -14.65 -2.32
CA LEU A 30 -4.77 -14.24 -0.97
C LEU A 30 -5.91 -14.40 0.04
N ALA A 31 -7.03 -15.03 -0.32
CA ALA A 31 -8.20 -15.15 0.57
C ALA A 31 -7.91 -15.85 1.91
N MET A 32 -6.89 -16.71 1.95
CA MET A 32 -6.45 -17.42 3.17
C MET A 32 -5.40 -16.63 3.98
N VAL A 33 -4.91 -15.50 3.46
CA VAL A 33 -3.90 -14.67 4.14
C VAL A 33 -4.61 -13.68 5.04
N GLU A 34 -4.27 -13.69 6.33
CA GLU A 34 -4.74 -12.67 7.26
C GLU A 34 -4.16 -11.30 6.85
N ALA A 35 -5.02 -10.29 6.80
CA ALA A 35 -4.59 -8.91 6.66
C ALA A 35 -5.26 -8.00 7.69
N ARG A 36 -4.50 -6.99 8.11
CA ARG A 36 -4.92 -5.99 9.08
C ARG A 36 -4.77 -4.59 8.49
N GLY A 37 -5.62 -3.66 8.92
CA GLY A 37 -5.49 -2.27 8.54
C GLY A 37 -4.23 -1.66 9.16
N LEU A 38 -3.40 -1.03 8.35
CA LEU A 38 -2.25 -0.26 8.80
C LEU A 38 -2.20 1.08 8.08
N PHE A 39 -2.02 2.17 8.82
CA PHE A 39 -1.73 3.47 8.24
C PHE A 39 -0.21 3.69 8.17
N VAL A 40 0.27 4.13 7.01
CA VAL A 40 1.69 4.40 6.78
C VAL A 40 1.84 5.81 6.21
N HIS A 41 2.76 6.59 6.76
CA HIS A 41 3.21 7.82 6.11
C HIS A 41 4.21 7.47 5.03
N ILE A 42 3.92 7.85 3.80
CA ILE A 42 4.80 7.66 2.66
C ILE A 42 5.23 9.01 2.10
N GLN A 43 6.44 9.05 1.57
CA GLN A 43 6.96 10.17 0.81
C GLN A 43 7.45 9.64 -0.54
N ILE A 44 7.01 10.27 -1.63
CA ILE A 44 7.38 9.90 -2.99
C ILE A 44 8.20 11.04 -3.58
N GLY A 45 9.51 10.81 -3.73
CA GLY A 45 10.44 11.86 -4.14
C GLY A 45 10.33 13.07 -3.22
N ASP A 46 10.13 14.24 -3.82
CA ASP A 46 10.05 15.52 -3.12
C ASP A 46 8.61 15.96 -2.84
N LEU A 47 7.61 15.10 -3.08
CA LEU A 47 6.22 15.40 -2.74
C LEU A 47 6.04 15.41 -1.22
N GLU A 48 5.13 16.25 -0.72
CA GLU A 48 4.79 16.27 0.69
C GLU A 48 4.36 14.87 1.17
N PRO A 49 4.79 14.44 2.37
CA PRO A 49 4.38 13.16 2.92
C PRO A 49 2.86 13.05 3.02
N VAL A 50 2.34 11.84 2.80
CA VAL A 50 0.92 11.55 2.94
C VAL A 50 0.70 10.27 3.73
N ARG A 51 -0.39 10.26 4.49
CA ARG A 51 -0.82 9.09 5.26
C ARG A 51 -1.76 8.24 4.42
N LEU A 52 -1.32 7.04 4.06
CA LEU A 52 -2.14 6.09 3.30
C LEU A 52 -2.55 4.88 4.15
N ALA A 53 -3.70 4.31 3.82
CA ALA A 53 -4.18 3.05 4.40
C ALA A 53 -3.74 1.84 3.55
N PHE A 54 -3.32 0.78 4.22
CA PHE A 54 -2.94 -0.50 3.62
C PHE A 54 -3.69 -1.65 4.28
N ALA A 55 -4.03 -2.66 3.48
CA ALA A 55 -4.18 -4.02 3.96
C ALA A 55 -2.77 -4.59 4.17
N TRP A 56 -2.32 -4.61 5.42
CA TRP A 56 -1.06 -5.22 5.79
C TRP A 56 -1.25 -6.72 5.92
N ALA A 57 -0.69 -7.48 4.99
CA ALA A 57 -0.87 -8.92 4.89
C ALA A 57 0.20 -9.66 5.70
N GLN A 58 -0.18 -10.72 6.40
CA GLN A 58 0.74 -11.62 7.12
C GLN A 58 1.48 -12.58 6.17
N ALA A 59 1.97 -12.04 5.06
CA ALA A 59 2.76 -12.74 4.06
C ALA A 59 3.83 -11.79 3.52
N SER A 60 5.08 -12.24 3.46
CA SER A 60 6.19 -11.43 2.93
C SER A 60 6.50 -11.69 1.46
N HIS A 61 5.92 -12.74 0.87
CA HIS A 61 6.14 -13.10 -0.54
C HIS A 61 5.22 -12.36 -1.52
N VAL A 62 4.28 -11.56 -1.00
CA VAL A 62 3.37 -10.75 -1.82
C VAL A 62 4.05 -9.47 -2.26
N ALA A 63 3.66 -8.93 -3.41
CA ALA A 63 4.14 -7.62 -3.85
C ALA A 63 3.48 -6.50 -3.04
N LEU A 64 4.19 -5.37 -2.89
CA LEU A 64 3.56 -4.10 -2.53
C LEU A 64 2.62 -3.70 -3.66
N ILE A 65 1.35 -3.47 -3.33
CA ILE A 65 0.35 -3.03 -4.32
C ILE A 65 -0.15 -1.65 -3.92
N LEU A 66 -0.03 -0.71 -4.85
CA LEU A 66 -0.66 0.61 -4.76
C LEU A 66 -2.01 0.53 -5.47
N GLY A 67 -3.07 0.48 -4.67
CA GLY A 67 -4.43 0.29 -5.11
C GLY A 67 -5.09 1.58 -5.59
N GLN A 68 -6.17 1.41 -6.35
CA GLN A 68 -6.99 2.54 -6.81
C GLN A 68 -7.57 3.35 -5.64
N THR A 69 -8.02 2.66 -4.60
CA THR A 69 -8.55 3.28 -3.39
C THR A 69 -7.37 3.70 -2.54
N ASN A 70 -7.38 4.94 -2.04
CA ASN A 70 -6.29 5.58 -1.30
C ASN A 70 -5.15 6.13 -2.19
N PHE A 71 -4.35 5.30 -2.90
CA PHE A 71 -3.21 5.83 -3.67
C PHE A 71 -3.61 6.64 -4.89
N PHE A 72 -4.42 6.08 -5.81
CA PHE A 72 -4.81 6.78 -7.04
C PHE A 72 -5.88 7.86 -6.80
N GLN A 73 -6.46 7.91 -5.59
CA GLN A 73 -7.31 9.02 -5.18
C GLN A 73 -6.49 10.21 -4.69
N GLU A 74 -5.33 9.95 -4.08
CA GLU A 74 -4.41 10.97 -3.58
C GLU A 74 -3.48 11.51 -4.68
N PHE A 75 -3.10 10.64 -5.62
CA PHE A 75 -2.16 10.97 -6.67
C PHE A 75 -2.73 10.73 -8.07
N ASP A 76 -2.47 11.67 -8.97
CA ASP A 76 -2.61 11.46 -10.39
C ASP A 76 -1.42 10.63 -10.90
N VAL A 77 -1.71 9.43 -11.40
CA VAL A 77 -0.70 8.49 -11.92
C VAL A 77 -0.84 8.37 -13.44
N CYS A 78 0.21 8.73 -14.17
CA CYS A 78 0.25 8.66 -15.63
C CYS A 78 1.36 7.71 -16.12
N PHE A 79 0.99 6.79 -17.02
CA PHE A 79 1.92 5.83 -17.63
C PHE A 79 2.24 6.27 -19.07
N GLU A 80 3.49 6.66 -19.33
CA GLU A 80 3.95 7.07 -20.65
C GLU A 80 4.75 5.95 -21.33
N ARG A 81 4.05 5.06 -22.05
CA ARG A 81 4.64 3.87 -22.70
C ARG A 81 5.81 4.22 -23.62
N SER A 82 5.68 5.24 -24.46
CA SER A 82 6.73 5.62 -25.42
C SER A 82 8.00 6.11 -24.74
N ARG A 83 7.89 6.66 -23.52
CA ARG A 83 9.02 7.16 -22.73
C ARG A 83 9.45 6.19 -21.62
N HIS A 84 8.76 5.06 -21.46
CA HIS A 84 8.97 4.11 -20.36
C HIS A 84 8.97 4.79 -18.98
N MET A 85 8.09 5.77 -18.80
CA MET A 85 8.07 6.62 -17.60
C MET A 85 6.72 6.52 -16.90
N ILE A 86 6.75 6.60 -15.56
CA ILE A 86 5.57 6.76 -14.73
C ILE A 86 5.68 8.11 -14.04
N LYS A 87 4.64 8.94 -14.15
CA LYS A 87 4.52 10.21 -13.43
C LYS A 87 3.54 10.05 -12.29
N ILE A 88 3.91 10.58 -11.14
CA ILE A 88 3.08 10.64 -9.94
C ILE A 88 3.01 12.12 -9.56
N ILE A 89 1.81 12.67 -9.54
CA ILE A 89 1.55 14.08 -9.27
C ILE A 89 0.57 14.15 -8.10
N ARG A 90 0.81 15.06 -7.18
CA ARG A 90 -0.12 15.42 -6.10
C ARG A 90 -0.64 16.82 -6.40
N LEU A 91 -1.96 17.00 -6.42
CA LEU A 91 -2.61 18.30 -6.67
C LEU A 91 -2.67 19.14 -5.39
#